data_AF-A0A7Y3GTH5-F1
#
_entry.id   AF-A0A7Y3GTH5-F1
#
_cell.length_a   1.000
_cell.length_b   1.000
_cell.length_c   1.000
_cell.angle_alpha   90.00
_cell.angle_beta   90.00
_cell.angle_gamma   90.00
#
_symmetry.space_group_name_H-M   'P 1'
#
loop_
_entity.id
_entity.type
_entity.pdbx_description
1 polymer ?
#
loop_
_entity_poly.entity_id
_entity_poly.type
_entity_poly.pdbx_seq_one_letter_code
_entity_poly.pdbx_strand_id
1 'polypeptide(L)' 'MAKLKTSFFCQNCGSQYAKWQGQCNSCKAWNSL' A
#
# COMPACT_ATOMS: atom_id res chain seq x y z
N MET A 1 12.98 -20.15 -2.67
CA MET A 1 11.76 -19.46 -3.12
C MET A 1 11.36 -18.46 -2.05
N ALA A 2 11.73 -17.19 -2.21
CA ALA A 2 11.42 -16.17 -1.21
C ALA A 2 9.90 -15.98 -1.17
N LYS A 3 9.29 -16.17 0.01
CA LYS A 3 7.88 -15.84 0.24
C LYS A 3 7.66 -14.42 -0.29
N LEU A 4 6.86 -14.27 -1.36
CA LEU A 4 6.46 -12.96 -1.84
C LEU A 4 5.71 -12.29 -0.69
N LYS A 5 6.40 -11.42 0.05
CA LYS A 5 5.77 -10.55 1.02
C LYS A 5 4.97 -9.55 0.20
N THR A 6 3.67 -9.82 0.02
CA THR A 6 2.75 -8.91 -0.65
C THR A 6 2.79 -7.58 0.09
N SER A 7 3.55 -6.64 -0.46
CA SER A 7 3.69 -5.30 0.07
C SER A 7 2.83 -4.42 -0.81
N PHE A 8 1.84 -3.77 -0.22
CA PHE A 8 0.95 -2.87 -0.92
C PHE A 8 1.62 -1.51 -0.99
N PHE A 9 1.70 -0.92 -2.17
CA PHE A 9 2.27 0.41 -2.34
C PHE A 9 1.15 1.35 -2.74
N CYS A 10 1.10 2.53 -2.12
CA CYS A 10 0.18 3.55 -2.57
C CYS A 10 0.73 4.18 -3.86
N GLN A 11 -0.01 4.12 -4.97
CA GLN A 11 0.42 4.74 -6.24
C GLN A 11 0.52 6.27 -6.17
N ASN A 12 -0.18 6.89 -5.22
CA ASN A 12 -0.19 8.35 -5.12
C ASN A 12 1.02 8.92 -4.36
N CYS A 13 1.56 8.18 -3.38
CA CYS A 13 2.66 8.66 -2.53
C CYS A 13 3.83 7.69 -2.34
N GLY A 14 3.75 6.47 -2.91
CA GLY A 14 4.77 5.44 -2.77
C GLY A 14 4.84 4.76 -1.39
N SER A 15 3.91 5.07 -0.48
CA SER A 15 3.93 4.49 0.87
C SER A 15 3.69 2.98 0.84
N GLN A 16 4.58 2.24 1.49
CA GLN A 16 4.50 0.79 1.60
C GLN A 16 3.68 0.37 2.83
N TYR A 17 2.75 -0.56 2.63
CA TYR A 17 1.88 -1.10 3.65
C TYR A 17 1.91 -2.63 3.59
N ALA A 18 2.01 -3.28 4.75
CA ALA A 18 1.92 -4.74 4.83
C ALA A 18 0.49 -5.26 4.54
N LYS A 19 -0.51 -4.39 4.69
CA LYS A 19 -1.92 -4.67 4.40
C LYS A 19 -2.61 -3.37 3.97
N TRP A 20 -3.24 -3.38 2.80
CA TRP A 20 -4.04 -2.24 2.35
C TRP A 20 -5.36 -2.18 3.13
N GLN A 21 -5.67 -1.02 3.72
CA GLN A 21 -6.88 -0.79 4.53
C GLN A 21 -7.96 0.00 3.77
N GLY A 22 -7.81 0.20 2.46
CA GLY A 22 -8.74 0.98 1.64
C GLY A 22 -8.35 2.46 1.52
N GLN A 23 -7.76 3.04 2.58
CA GLN A 23 -7.23 4.40 2.59
C GLN A 23 -5.73 4.42 2.91
N CYS A 24 -4.97 5.16 2.13
CA CYS A 24 -3.56 5.44 2.42
C CYS A 24 -3.45 6.34 3.65
N ASN A 25 -2.77 5.91 4.71
CA ASN A 25 -2.59 6.74 5.91
C ASN A 25 -1.62 7.91 5.69
N SER A 26 -0.79 7.85 4.65
CA SER A 26 0.21 8.88 4.35
C SER A 26 -0.41 10.06 3.60
N CYS A 27 -1.06 9.82 2.46
CA CYS A 27 -1.68 10.87 1.66
C CYS A 27 -3.21 10.98 1.82
N LYS A 28 -3.83 10.15 2.66
CA LYS A 28 -5.30 10.06 2.86
C LYS A 28 -6.09 9.70 1.60
N ALA A 29 -5.43 9.30 0.52
CA ALA A 29 -6.07 8.86 -0.71
C ALA A 29 -6.82 7.54 -0.50
N TRP A 30 -8.02 7.44 -1.06
CA TRP A 30 -8.82 6.22 -1.06
C TRP A 30 -8.51 5.39 -2.31
N ASN A 31 -8.16 4.11 -2.12
CA ASN A 31 -7.97 3.08 -3.14
C ASN A 31 -7.21 3.51 -4.40
N SER A 32 -5.89 3.67 -4.26
CA SER A 32 -4.97 3.56 -5.40
C SER A 32 -3.94 2.49 -5.06
N LEU A 33 -4.36 1.23 -5.21
CA LEU A 33 -3.44 0.09 -5.37
C LEU A 33 -2.58 0.33 -6.60
#